data_AF-A0A9P1L001-F1
#
_entry.id   AF-A0A9P1L001-F1
#
_cell.length_a   1.000
_cell.length_b   1.000
_cell.length_c   1.000
_cell.angle_alpha   90.00
_cell.angle_beta   90.00
_cell.angle_gamma   90.00
#
_symmetry.space_group_name_H-M   'P 1'
#
loop_
_entity.id
_entity.type
_entity.pdbx_description
1 polymer ?
#
loop_
_entity_poly.entity_id
_entity_poly.type
_entity_poly.pdbx_seq_one_letter_code
_entity_poly.pdbx_strand_id
1 'polypeptide(L)'
;MKKNVFGNFIPIITMLVVIILGVGFNLKGVFIIGLVGIVPLSFFIEGVMCSRKKIGFIIPLITSLTAFFIVILIYMNDSANVYLKYCLVAYILGYLFEKMISILKRGRLK
;
A
#
# COMPACT_ATOMS: atom_id res chain seq x y z
N MET A 1 -3.16 -8.87 -23.35
CA MET A 1 -3.40 -7.66 -22.53
C MET A 1 -2.20 -7.49 -21.58
N LYS A 2 -1.32 -6.51 -21.83
CA LYS A 2 -0.07 -6.31 -21.09
C LYS A 2 -0.41 -6.10 -19.60
N LYS A 3 -0.07 -7.06 -18.74
CA LYS A 3 -0.31 -6.95 -17.29
C LYS A 3 0.59 -5.84 -16.77
N ASN A 4 0.08 -4.61 -16.66
CA ASN A 4 0.86 -3.50 -16.12
C ASN A 4 1.15 -3.77 -14.64
N VAL A 5 2.31 -4.37 -14.37
CA VAL A 5 2.84 -4.67 -13.02
C VAL A 5 3.15 -3.39 -12.24
N PHE A 6 3.22 -2.24 -12.93
CA PHE A 6 3.47 -0.91 -12.35
C PHE A 6 2.58 -0.53 -11.17
N GLY A 7 1.35 -1.04 -11.10
CA GLY A 7 0.45 -0.75 -9.97
C GLY A 7 0.95 -1.29 -8.62
N ASN A 8 1.78 -2.34 -8.64
CA ASN A 8 2.33 -2.96 -7.44
C ASN A 8 3.48 -2.15 -6.82
N PHE A 9 4.00 -1.16 -7.55
CA PHE A 9 5.11 -0.33 -7.07
C PHE A 9 4.64 0.99 -6.46
N ILE A 10 3.34 1.27 -6.43
CA ILE A 10 2.78 2.52 -5.86
C ILE A 10 3.23 2.72 -4.41
N PRO A 11 3.05 1.75 -3.48
CA PRO A 11 3.49 1.93 -2.10
C PRO A 11 4.99 2.20 -1.99
N ILE A 12 5.79 1.49 -2.78
CA ILE A 12 7.26 1.63 -2.82
C ILE A 12 7.66 3.04 -3.27
N ILE A 13 7.06 3.55 -4.35
CA ILE A 13 7.34 4.90 -4.86
C ILE A 13 6.89 5.95 -3.83
N THR A 14 5.69 5.81 -3.26
CA THR A 14 5.22 6.77 -2.25
C THR A 14 6.07 6.78 -1.00
N MET A 15 6.61 5.64 -0.57
CA MET A 15 7.56 5.60 0.53
C MET A 15 8.85 6.35 0.22
N LEU A 16 9.44 6.12 -0.95
CA LEU A 16 10.66 6.82 -1.37
C LEU A 16 10.46 8.34 -1.31
N VAL A 17 9.32 8.81 -1.80
CA VAL A 17 8.97 10.24 -1.76
C VAL A 17 8.82 10.74 -0.32
N VAL A 18 8.11 10.02 0.54
CA VAL A 18 7.93 10.40 1.95
C VAL A 18 9.26 10.45 2.71
N ILE A 19 10.18 9.51 2.45
CA ILE A 19 11.51 9.49 3.08
C ILE A 19 12.35 10.67 2.59
N ILE A 20 12.38 10.95 1.29
CA ILE A 20 13.13 12.07 0.72
C ILE A 20 12.62 13.39 1.31
N LEU A 21 11.30 13.59 1.38
CA LEU A 21 10.71 14.80 1.95
C LEU A 21 10.93 14.91 3.46
N GLY A 22 10.79 13.81 4.19
CA GLY A 22 10.90 13.80 5.64
C GLY A 22 12.33 13.93 6.16
N VAL A 23 13.25 13.17 5.56
CA VAL A 23 14.64 13.02 6.01
C VAL A 23 15.57 13.90 5.19
N GLY A 24 15.44 13.87 3.87
CA GLY A 24 16.27 14.67 2.96
C GLY A 24 16.03 16.18 3.10
N PHE A 25 14.77 16.59 3.24
CA PHE A 25 14.39 18.00 3.44
C PHE A 25 14.09 18.35 4.92
N ASN A 26 14.26 17.40 5.84
CA ASN A 26 14.04 17.58 7.28
C ASN A 26 12.62 18.04 7.68
N LEU A 27 11.62 17.78 6.83
CA LEU A 27 10.22 18.15 7.05
C LEU A 27 9.51 17.10 7.94
N LYS A 28 9.77 17.15 9.24
CA LYS A 28 9.21 16.18 10.22
C LYS A 28 7.68 16.04 10.16
N GLY A 29 6.95 17.13 9.95
CA GLY A 29 5.49 17.10 9.84
C GLY A 29 5.01 16.32 8.61
N VAL A 30 5.67 16.53 7.46
CA VAL A 30 5.37 15.82 6.20
C VAL A 30 5.72 14.34 6.32
N PHE A 31 6.80 14.02 7.04
CA PHE A 31 7.18 12.63 7.32
C PHE A 31 6.07 11.89 8.08
N ILE A 32 5.56 12.46 9.17
CA ILE A 32 4.53 11.83 10.00
C ILE A 32 3.22 11.66 9.23
N ILE A 33 2.77 12.71 8.52
CA ILE A 33 1.55 12.65 7.70
C ILE A 33 1.71 11.64 6.56
N GLY A 34 2.90 11.59 5.96
CA GLY A 34 3.24 10.62 4.93
C GLY A 34 3.17 9.19 5.45
N LEU A 35 3.75 8.93 6.62
CA LEU A 35 3.82 7.60 7.21
C LEU A 35 2.46 7.09 7.70
N VAL A 36 1.66 7.96 8.33
CA VAL A 36 0.36 7.60 8.93
C VAL A 36 -0.78 7.64 7.91
N GLY A 37 -0.74 8.57 6.97
CA GLY A 37 -1.82 8.79 6.01
C GLY A 37 -1.50 8.23 4.62
N ILE A 38 -0.44 8.77 4.00
CA ILE A 38 -0.16 8.52 2.58
C ILE A 38 0.23 7.06 2.33
N VAL A 39 1.11 6.50 3.16
CA VAL A 39 1.59 5.12 2.95
C VAL A 39 0.47 4.09 3.10
N PRO A 40 -0.35 4.09 4.16
CA PRO A 40 -1.49 3.17 4.27
C PRO A 40 -2.50 3.33 3.13
N LEU A 41 -2.71 4.57 2.66
CA LEU A 41 -3.56 4.83 1.50
C LEU A 41 -2.98 4.21 0.22
N SER A 42 -1.67 4.26 0.03
CA SER A 42 -0.99 3.59 -1.09
C SER A 42 -1.15 2.07 -1.05
N PHE A 43 -1.06 1.45 0.13
CA PHE A 43 -1.34 0.02 0.32
C PHE A 43 -2.80 -0.31 -0.01
N PHE A 44 -3.75 0.54 0.38
CA PHE A 44 -5.16 0.38 0.02
C PHE A 44 -5.37 0.40 -1.50
N ILE A 45 -4.77 1.37 -2.19
CA ILE A 45 -4.84 1.48 -3.66
C ILE A 45 -4.20 0.26 -4.32
N GLU A 46 -3.07 -0.22 -3.81
CA GLU A 46 -2.43 -1.45 -4.31
C GLU A 46 -3.37 -2.66 -4.19
N GLY A 47 -4.05 -2.80 -3.05
CA GLY A 47 -5.06 -3.85 -2.83
C GLY A 47 -6.20 -3.79 -3.85
N VAL A 48 -6.76 -2.59 -4.09
CA VAL A 48 -7.79 -2.35 -5.11
C VAL A 48 -7.30 -2.76 -6.50
N MET A 49 -6.10 -2.31 -6.88
CA MET A 49 -5.53 -2.59 -8.20
C MET A 49 -5.25 -4.08 -8.41
N CYS A 50 -4.79 -4.78 -7.36
CA CYS A 50 -4.57 -6.22 -7.40
C CYS A 50 -5.87 -6.98 -7.65
N SER A 51 -6.95 -6.58 -6.97
CA SER A 51 -8.29 -7.14 -7.18
C SER A 51 -8.80 -6.92 -8.61
N ARG A 52 -8.69 -5.69 -9.14
CA ARG A 52 -9.11 -5.36 -10.52
C ARG A 52 -8.35 -6.14 -11.59
N LYS A 53 -7.03 -6.24 -11.45
CA LYS A 53 -6.17 -6.86 -12.46
C LYS A 53 -6.14 -8.38 -12.37
N LYS A 54 -6.85 -8.98 -11.39
CA LYS A 54 -6.80 -10.42 -11.08
C LYS A 54 -5.35 -10.91 -10.91
N ILE A 55 -4.49 -10.05 -10.39
CA ILE A 55 -3.12 -10.42 -10.03
C ILE A 55 -3.23 -11.15 -8.69
N GLY A 56 -2.45 -12.22 -8.52
CA GLY A 56 -2.46 -12.98 -7.26
C GLY A 56 -2.23 -12.05 -6.08
N PHE A 57 -3.11 -12.11 -5.07
CA PHE A 57 -3.13 -11.23 -3.90
C PHE A 57 -1.82 -11.24 -3.08
N ILE A 58 -1.09 -12.36 -3.10
CA ILE A 58 0.03 -12.63 -2.19
C ILE A 58 1.35 -11.98 -2.66
N ILE A 59 1.66 -12.05 -3.96
CA ILE A 59 2.95 -11.60 -4.52
C ILE A 59 3.16 -10.07 -4.38
N PRO A 60 2.18 -9.20 -4.74
CA PRO A 60 2.28 -7.76 -4.55
C PRO A 60 2.46 -7.40 -3.08
N LEU A 61 1.60 -7.98 -2.23
CA LEU A 61 1.61 -7.74 -0.80
C LEU A 61 2.97 -8.06 -0.18
N ILE A 62 3.54 -9.24 -0.42
CA ILE A 62 4.86 -9.59 0.13
C ILE A 62 5.93 -8.60 -0.35
N THR A 63 5.87 -8.18 -1.62
CA THR A 63 6.86 -7.27 -2.21
C THR A 63 6.81 -5.89 -1.55
N SER A 64 5.62 -5.29 -1.43
CA SER A 64 5.45 -3.98 -0.81
C SER A 64 5.66 -4.02 0.70
N LEU A 65 5.25 -5.10 1.38
CA LEU A 65 5.47 -5.29 2.81
C LEU A 65 6.95 -5.45 3.16
N THR A 66 7.72 -6.18 2.34
CA THR A 66 9.17 -6.35 2.56
C THR A 66 9.91 -5.03 2.43
N ALA A 67 9.59 -4.23 1.42
CA ALA A 67 10.17 -2.89 1.26
C ALA A 67 9.82 -1.98 2.46
N PHE A 68 8.56 -2.03 2.91
CA PHE A 68 8.09 -1.27 4.06
C PHE A 68 8.78 -1.71 5.37
N PHE A 69 9.02 -3.01 5.54
CA PHE A 69 9.71 -3.58 6.71
C PHE A 69 11.14 -3.04 6.86
N ILE A 70 11.90 -2.97 5.76
CA ILE A 70 13.28 -2.44 5.77
C ILE A 70 13.29 -0.98 6.23
N VAL A 71 12.37 -0.15 5.71
CA VAL A 71 12.29 1.26 6.09
C VAL A 71 11.91 1.41 7.56
N ILE A 72 10.93 0.64 8.02
CA ILE A 72 10.50 0.70 9.41
C ILE A 72 11.63 0.31 10.38
N LEU A 73 12.44 -0.72 10.06
CA LEU A 73 13.58 -1.07 10.91
C LEU A 73 14.59 0.08 11.05
N ILE A 74 14.76 0.88 10.00
CA ILE A 74 15.69 2.03 10.02
C ILE A 74 15.13 3.20 10.84
N TYR A 75 13.81 3.44 10.79
CA TYR A 75 13.21 4.68 11.31
C TYR A 75 12.32 4.52 12.55
N MET A 76 11.73 3.35 12.79
CA MET A 76 10.74 3.14 13.85
C MET A 76 10.92 1.76 14.49
N ASN A 77 11.77 1.66 15.51
CA ASN A 77 12.07 0.37 16.15
C ASN A 77 10.87 -0.16 16.97
N ASP A 78 10.39 0.60 17.96
CA ASP A 78 9.31 0.12 18.87
C ASP A 78 7.90 0.12 18.24
N SER A 79 7.63 1.05 17.33
CA SER A 79 6.29 1.18 16.71
C SER A 79 6.13 0.38 15.41
N ALA A 80 7.19 -0.29 14.95
CA ALA A 80 7.24 -1.04 13.69
C ALA A 80 6.04 -1.96 13.47
N ASN A 81 5.75 -2.77 14.49
CA ASN A 81 4.77 -3.84 14.41
C ASN A 81 3.34 -3.30 14.24
N VAL A 82 3.04 -2.15 14.86
CA VAL A 82 1.73 -1.51 14.78
C VAL A 82 1.47 -0.98 13.36
N TYR A 83 2.46 -0.32 12.76
CA TYR A 83 2.35 0.20 11.40
C TYR A 83 2.26 -0.90 10.35
N LEU A 84 2.97 -2.00 10.53
CA LEU A 84 2.86 -3.17 9.66
C LEU A 84 1.45 -3.75 9.65
N LYS A 85 0.85 -3.93 10.84
CA LYS A 85 -0.53 -4.37 10.96
C LYS A 85 -1.49 -3.38 10.30
N TYR A 86 -1.26 -2.08 10.48
CA TYR A 86 -2.10 -1.05 9.90
C TYR A 86 -2.08 -1.06 8.36
N CYS A 87 -0.90 -1.16 7.74
CA CYS A 87 -0.76 -1.26 6.29
C CYS A 87 -1.35 -2.56 5.72
N LEU A 88 -1.19 -3.67 6.45
CA LEU A 88 -1.74 -4.97 6.07
C LEU A 88 -3.28 -4.96 6.07
N VAL A 89 -3.89 -4.36 7.10
CA VAL A 89 -5.35 -4.17 7.16
C VAL A 89 -5.83 -3.27 6.02
N ALA A 90 -5.14 -2.15 5.75
CA ALA A 90 -5.49 -1.25 4.66
C ALA A 90 -5.46 -1.95 3.29
N TYR A 91 -4.44 -2.77 3.03
CA TYR A 91 -4.34 -3.56 1.80
C TYR A 91 -5.48 -4.56 1.65
N ILE A 92 -5.77 -5.33 2.70
CA ILE A 92 -6.87 -6.32 2.70
C ILE A 92 -8.21 -5.62 2.42
N LEU A 93 -8.46 -4.50 3.10
CA LEU A 93 -9.68 -3.72 2.91
C LEU A 93 -9.80 -3.23 1.47
N GLY A 94 -8.75 -2.68 0.88
CA GLY A 94 -8.76 -2.24 -0.52
C GLY A 94 -9.07 -3.38 -1.49
N TYR A 95 -8.47 -4.55 -1.27
CA TYR A 95 -8.72 -5.72 -2.10
C TYR A 95 -10.18 -6.22 -2.00
N LEU A 96 -10.70 -6.33 -0.77
CA LEU A 96 -12.07 -6.78 -0.52
C LEU A 96 -13.10 -5.78 -1.06
N PHE A 97 -12.85 -4.48 -0.89
CA PHE A 97 -13.74 -3.41 -1.35
C PHE A 97 -13.96 -3.49 -2.85
N GLU A 98 -12.88 -3.61 -3.63
CA GLU A 98 -12.97 -3.76 -5.07
C GLU A 98 -13.60 -5.11 -5.47
N LYS A 99 -13.31 -6.18 -4.72
CA LYS A 99 -13.94 -7.49 -4.96
C LYS A 99 -15.45 -7.40 -4.81
N MET A 100 -15.96 -6.74 -3.76
CA MET A 100 -17.39 -6.48 -3.57
C MET A 100 -18.00 -5.66 -4.71
N ILE A 101 -17.33 -4.57 -5.12
CA ILE A 101 -17.79 -3.74 -6.24
C ILE A 101 -17.89 -4.56 -7.53
N SER A 102 -16.89 -5.39 -7.81
CA SER A 102 -16.87 -6.25 -9.00
C SER A 102 -18.03 -7.26 -9.02
N ILE A 103 -18.38 -7.82 -7.86
CA ILE A 103 -19.51 -8.75 -7.69
C ILE A 103 -20.83 -8.00 -7.92
N LEU A 104 -21.00 -6.84 -7.28
CA LEU A 104 -22.21 -6.02 -7.43
C LEU A 104 -22.43 -5.58 -8.89
N LYS A 105 -21.36 -5.19 -9.58
CA LYS A 105 -21.43 -4.81 -11.01
C LYS A 105 -21.82 -5.99 -11.89
N ARG A 106 -21.38 -7.21 -11.55
CA ARG A 106 -21.75 -8.43 -12.27
C ARG A 106 -23.19 -8.85 -12.04
N GLY A 107 -23.73 -8.60 -10.84
CA GLY A 107 -25.13 -8.83 -10.50
C GLY A 107 -26.11 -7.88 -11.19
N ARG A 108 -25.68 -6.65 -11.49
CA ARG A 108 -26.49 -5.64 -12.23
C ARG A 108 -26.54 -5.82 -13.76
N LEU A 109 -25.76 -6.76 -14.31
CA LEU A 109 -25.66 -7.06 -15.74
C LEU A 109 -26.38 -8.36 -16.12
N LYS A 110 -27.13 -8.96 -15.18
CA LYS A 110 -28.10 -10.03 -15.41
C LYS A 110 -29.50 -9.43 -15.40
#